data_AF-A0A3N9PK36-F1
#
_entry.id   AF-A0A3N9PK36-F1
#
_cell.length_a   1.000
_cell.length_b   1.000
_cell.length_c   1.000
_cell.angle_alpha   90.00
_cell.angle_beta   90.00
_cell.angle_gamma   90.00
#
_symmetry.space_group_name_H-M   'P 1'
#
loop_
_entity.id
_entity.type
_entity.pdbx_description
1 polymer ?
#
loop_
_entity_poly.entity_id
_entity_poly.type
_entity_poly.pdbx_seq_one_letter_code
_entity_poly.pdbx_strand_id
1 'polypeptide(L)'
;MMKRCILCALCILMCVTHCAYFAAPAEQITLPSLFTDDMILQREIKVPVWGKATPAGKVTVEFQDQKKATVADENGAWMIRLDPMPAGGPFTLKIIGKETIQLSNVMVGEIWVCSGQSNMEWGVNNSNNAREEIAAADHPNIRLFHVNQATSLNEQEDVDAGAWKVCSSSSIPSFSAVAYFFGR
;
A
#
# COMPACT_ATOMS: atom_id res chain seq x y z
N MET A 1 -40.51 55.23 38.82
CA MET A 1 -40.10 55.02 37.42
C MET A 1 -39.76 53.55 37.22
N MET A 2 -40.40 52.94 36.22
CA MET A 2 -40.33 51.52 35.87
C MET A 2 -38.90 51.00 35.64
N LYS A 3 -38.64 49.74 36.04
CA LYS A 3 -38.43 48.63 35.08
C LYS A 3 -38.45 47.27 35.82
N ARG A 4 -39.52 46.51 35.55
CA ARG A 4 -39.61 45.06 35.66
C ARG A 4 -38.78 44.40 34.54
N CYS A 5 -38.69 43.07 34.61
CA CYS A 5 -38.46 42.12 33.51
C CYS A 5 -36.99 41.74 33.28
N ILE A 6 -36.59 40.48 33.08
CA ILE A 6 -37.29 39.20 32.84
C ILE A 6 -36.18 38.11 33.00
N LEU A 7 -36.54 37.00 33.66
CA LEU A 7 -36.11 35.60 33.48
C LEU A 7 -34.61 35.31 33.19
N CYS A 8 -33.89 34.56 34.03
CA CYS A 8 -34.03 33.10 34.18
C CYS A 8 -34.29 32.37 32.84
N ALA A 9 -33.26 32.19 31.99
CA ALA A 9 -33.14 31.03 31.06
C ALA A 9 -31.95 31.21 30.10
N LEU A 10 -30.71 31.30 30.59
CA LEU A 10 -29.55 31.23 29.69
C LEU A 10 -28.30 30.65 30.39
N CYS A 11 -28.50 29.58 31.15
CA CYS A 11 -27.40 28.74 31.65
C CYS A 11 -27.65 27.25 31.32
N ILE A 12 -28.28 26.96 30.17
CA ILE A 12 -28.02 25.70 29.46
C ILE A 12 -26.97 26.08 28.41
N LEU A 13 -25.78 26.43 28.89
CA LEU A 13 -24.61 26.42 28.04
C LEU A 13 -24.45 24.96 27.64
N MET A 14 -24.84 24.68 26.40
CA MET A 14 -24.64 23.42 25.70
C MET A 14 -23.21 22.96 25.92
N CYS A 15 -23.01 22.18 26.98
CA CYS A 15 -21.95 21.21 27.09
C CYS A 15 -22.34 20.09 26.12
N VAL A 16 -22.38 20.40 24.82
CA VAL A 16 -22.30 19.40 23.77
C VAL A 16 -20.88 18.91 23.90
N THR A 17 -20.73 17.97 24.82
CA THR A 17 -19.62 17.06 24.95
C THR A 17 -19.24 16.66 23.53
N HIS A 18 -18.15 17.24 23.02
CA HIS A 18 -17.37 16.63 21.97
C HIS A 18 -16.87 15.32 22.57
N CYS A 19 -17.73 14.30 22.55
CA CYS A 19 -17.32 12.93 22.69
C CYS A 19 -16.43 12.73 21.46
N ALA A 20 -15.12 12.92 21.64
CA ALA A 20 -14.15 12.50 20.65
C ALA A 20 -14.46 11.03 20.39
N TYR A 21 -15.06 10.75 19.24
CA TYR A 21 -15.48 9.41 18.87
C TYR A 21 -14.17 8.64 18.67
N PHE A 22 -13.70 8.00 19.74
CA PHE A 22 -12.55 7.11 19.68
C PHE A 22 -13.03 5.88 18.90
N ALA A 23 -12.83 5.94 17.58
CA ALA A 23 -13.04 4.79 16.72
C ALA A 23 -12.20 3.62 17.28
N ALA A 24 -12.87 2.51 17.57
CA ALA A 24 -12.21 1.29 17.99
C ALA A 24 -11.27 0.81 16.88
N PRO A 25 -10.16 0.13 17.20
CA PRO A 25 -9.32 -0.50 16.17
C PRO A 25 -10.14 -1.41 15.27
N ALA A 26 -9.88 -1.37 13.96
CA ALA A 26 -10.57 -2.24 13.01
C ALA A 26 -10.37 -3.73 13.35
N GLU A 27 -11.44 -4.52 13.40
CA GLU A 27 -11.35 -5.93 13.76
C GLU A 27 -10.67 -6.76 12.66
N GLN A 28 -10.99 -6.44 11.40
CA GLN A 28 -10.41 -7.05 10.23
C GLN A 28 -9.86 -5.98 9.30
N ILE A 29 -8.70 -6.27 8.70
CA ILE A 29 -8.08 -5.47 7.65
C ILE A 29 -7.72 -6.40 6.50
N THR A 30 -8.04 -5.99 5.28
CA THR A 30 -7.65 -6.67 4.04
C THR A 30 -6.91 -5.70 3.16
N LEU A 31 -5.73 -6.10 2.66
CA LEU A 31 -4.91 -5.29 1.76
C LEU A 31 -5.05 -5.80 0.31
N PRO A 32 -4.93 -4.91 -0.68
CA PRO A 32 -4.80 -5.30 -2.09
C PRO A 32 -3.58 -6.20 -2.33
N SER A 33 -3.60 -6.98 -3.40
CA SER A 33 -2.52 -7.89 -3.83
C SER A 33 -1.15 -7.22 -3.97
N LEU A 34 -1.09 -5.90 -4.15
CA LEU A 34 0.14 -5.13 -4.25
C LEU A 34 0.93 -5.05 -2.93
N PHE A 35 0.27 -5.21 -1.78
CA PHE A 35 0.89 -5.07 -0.47
C PHE A 35 1.30 -6.43 0.10
N THR A 36 2.52 -6.84 -0.20
CA THR A 36 3.14 -8.06 0.34
C THR A 36 4.51 -7.77 0.92
N ASP A 37 5.14 -8.79 1.50
CA ASP A 37 6.58 -8.76 1.72
C ASP A 37 7.34 -8.52 0.41
N ASP A 38 8.59 -8.07 0.52
CA ASP A 38 9.48 -7.75 -0.60
C ASP A 38 8.98 -6.62 -1.52
N MET A 39 7.93 -5.88 -1.16
CA MET A 39 7.42 -4.81 -2.01
C MET A 39 8.32 -3.57 -2.08
N ILE A 40 7.97 -2.65 -2.97
CA ILE A 40 8.60 -1.32 -3.08
C ILE A 40 7.53 -0.22 -3.02
N LEU A 41 7.84 0.88 -2.35
CA LEU A 41 7.06 2.11 -2.31
C LEU A 41 7.76 3.21 -3.12
N GLN A 42 6.99 4.04 -3.83
CA GLN A 42 7.54 5.11 -4.66
C GLN A 42 8.16 6.21 -3.78
N ARG A 43 9.38 6.63 -4.10
CA ARG A 43 10.07 7.74 -3.41
C ARG A 43 9.52 9.11 -3.81
N GLU A 44 9.80 10.12 -2.99
CA GLU A 44 9.60 11.55 -3.31
C GLU A 44 8.14 11.96 -3.62
N ILE A 45 7.16 11.11 -3.30
CA ILE A 45 5.72 11.42 -3.41
C ILE A 45 4.99 11.10 -2.12
N LYS A 46 3.77 11.64 -1.97
CA LYS A 46 2.85 11.18 -0.92
C LYS A 46 2.34 9.77 -1.25
N VAL A 47 2.92 8.76 -0.62
CA VAL A 47 2.64 7.35 -0.94
C VAL A 47 1.30 6.92 -0.36
N PRO A 48 0.33 6.49 -1.19
CA PRO A 48 -0.92 5.94 -0.70
C PRO A 48 -0.70 4.52 -0.15
N VAL A 49 -1.26 4.26 1.03
CA VAL A 49 -1.44 2.92 1.61
C VAL A 49 -2.93 2.77 1.88
N TRP A 50 -3.55 1.73 1.33
CA TRP A 50 -5.01 1.59 1.33
C TRP A 50 -5.43 0.13 1.47
N GLY A 51 -6.72 -0.07 1.74
CA GLY A 51 -7.34 -1.38 1.78
C GLY A 51 -8.78 -1.31 2.22
N LYS A 52 -9.29 -2.46 2.66
CA LYS A 52 -10.59 -2.59 3.32
C LYS A 52 -10.38 -2.89 4.80
N ALA A 53 -11.33 -2.48 5.62
CA ALA A 53 -11.37 -2.77 7.04
C ALA A 53 -12.83 -2.82 7.51
N THR A 54 -13.05 -3.26 8.74
CA THR A 54 -14.37 -3.14 9.38
C THR A 54 -14.85 -1.67 9.31
N PRO A 55 -16.07 -1.38 8.81
CA PRO A 55 -16.59 -0.01 8.73
C PRO A 55 -16.51 0.73 10.06
N ALA A 56 -16.18 2.02 10.01
CA ALA A 56 -15.88 2.86 11.19
C ALA A 56 -14.71 2.37 12.08
N GLY A 57 -13.96 1.35 11.64
CA GLY A 57 -12.77 0.85 12.32
C GLY A 57 -11.56 1.75 12.09
N LYS A 58 -10.79 2.00 13.15
CA LYS A 58 -9.54 2.75 13.09
C LYS A 58 -8.41 1.87 12.54
N VAL A 59 -7.71 2.39 11.54
CA VAL A 59 -6.50 1.80 10.96
C VAL A 59 -5.33 2.74 11.20
N THR A 60 -4.22 2.22 11.69
CA THR A 60 -2.96 2.95 11.88
C THR A 60 -1.89 2.35 11.00
N VAL A 61 -1.16 3.16 10.25
CA VAL A 61 -0.01 2.74 9.45
C VAL A 61 1.26 3.31 10.07
N GLU A 62 2.24 2.44 10.30
CA GLU A 62 3.58 2.80 10.75
C GLU A 62 4.61 2.38 9.68
N PHE A 63 5.45 3.33 9.28
CA PHE A 63 6.53 3.09 8.33
C PHE A 63 7.67 4.08 8.59
N GLN A 64 8.87 3.56 8.85
CA GLN A 64 10.01 4.36 9.32
C GLN A 64 9.63 5.20 10.56
N ASP A 65 9.83 6.52 10.52
CA ASP A 65 9.49 7.49 11.56
C ASP A 65 8.03 7.99 11.47
N GLN A 66 7.27 7.53 10.47
CA GLN A 66 5.89 7.96 10.26
C GLN A 66 4.91 7.04 10.99
N LYS A 67 3.96 7.66 11.69
CA LYS A 67 2.78 7.01 12.26
C LYS A 67 1.53 7.83 11.95
N LYS A 68 0.65 7.27 11.13
CA LYS A 68 -0.57 7.93 10.67
C LYS A 68 -1.78 7.05 10.93
N ALA A 69 -2.94 7.64 11.19
CA ALA A 69 -4.17 6.89 11.42
C ALA A 69 -5.33 7.47 10.61
N THR A 70 -6.25 6.61 10.24
CA THR A 70 -7.52 6.95 9.59
C THR A 70 -8.63 6.05 10.12
N VAL A 71 -9.87 6.34 9.74
CA VAL A 71 -11.05 5.52 10.03
C VAL A 71 -11.63 5.06 8.70
N ALA A 72 -11.94 3.77 8.60
CA ALA A 72 -12.59 3.23 7.42
C ALA A 72 -13.99 3.81 7.23
N ASP A 73 -14.37 4.06 5.99
CA ASP A 73 -15.69 4.59 5.65
C ASP A 73 -16.80 3.55 5.85
N GLU A 74 -18.04 3.93 5.48
CA GLU A 74 -19.22 3.06 5.60
C GLU A 74 -19.13 1.79 4.74
N ASN A 75 -18.33 1.84 3.66
CA ASN A 75 -18.05 0.70 2.79
C ASN A 75 -16.81 -0.10 3.24
N GLY A 76 -16.18 0.32 4.33
CA GLY A 76 -14.96 -0.26 4.86
C GLY A 76 -13.68 0.16 4.13
N ALA A 77 -13.76 1.07 3.15
CA ALA A 77 -12.58 1.54 2.45
C ALA A 77 -11.79 2.53 3.31
N TRP A 78 -10.47 2.45 3.25
CA TRP A 78 -9.59 3.38 3.96
C TRP A 78 -8.32 3.66 3.14
N MET A 79 -7.76 4.85 3.32
CA MET A 79 -6.48 5.23 2.74
C MET A 79 -5.75 6.20 3.67
N ILE A 80 -4.44 5.99 3.79
CA ILE A 80 -3.49 6.89 4.41
C ILE A 80 -2.46 7.30 3.36
N ARG A 81 -1.98 8.54 3.43
CA ARG A 81 -0.85 8.99 2.62
C ARG A 81 0.36 9.23 3.50
N LEU A 82 1.38 8.40 3.34
CA LEU A 82 2.69 8.62 3.93
C LEU A 82 3.32 9.86 3.28
N ASP A 83 4.13 10.59 4.02
CA ASP A 83 4.91 11.72 3.51
C ASP A 83 6.02 11.22 2.58
N PRO A 84 6.50 12.07 1.64
CA PRO A 84 7.61 11.74 0.76
C PRO A 84 8.84 11.24 1.52
N MET A 85 9.48 10.20 0.99
CA MET A 85 10.67 9.58 1.56
C MET A 85 11.77 9.47 0.51
N PRO A 86 13.06 9.56 0.91
CA PRO A 86 14.17 9.23 0.03
C PRO A 86 14.20 7.72 -0.27
N ALA A 87 14.94 7.35 -1.32
CA ALA A 87 15.19 5.93 -1.61
C ALA A 87 15.93 5.24 -0.45
N GLY A 88 15.62 3.97 -0.19
CA GLY A 88 16.26 3.20 0.86
C GLY A 88 15.53 1.91 1.21
N GLY A 89 15.97 1.28 2.31
CA GLY A 89 15.44 0.02 2.81
C GLY A 89 16.56 -1.01 3.04
N PRO A 90 16.22 -2.23 3.47
CA PRO A 90 14.85 -2.70 3.73
C PRO A 90 14.22 -2.11 5.01
N PHE A 91 12.92 -1.87 4.95
CA PHE A 91 12.12 -1.41 6.08
C PHE A 91 10.96 -2.38 6.38
N THR A 92 10.24 -2.08 7.46
CA THR A 92 9.03 -2.79 7.87
C THR A 92 7.84 -1.84 7.82
N LEU A 93 6.80 -2.22 7.08
CA LEU A 93 5.51 -1.55 7.04
C LEU A 93 4.54 -2.29 7.97
N LYS A 94 3.92 -1.57 8.89
CA LYS A 94 2.91 -2.13 9.80
C LYS A 94 1.56 -1.48 9.55
N ILE A 95 0.54 -2.30 9.41
CA ILE A 95 -0.86 -1.88 9.32
C ILE A 95 -1.57 -2.46 10.54
N ILE A 96 -2.01 -1.57 11.42
CA ILE A 96 -2.44 -1.89 12.78
C ILE A 96 -3.93 -1.61 12.90
N GLY A 97 -4.70 -2.68 13.13
CA GLY A 97 -6.06 -2.66 13.63
C GLY A 97 -6.10 -3.27 15.03
N LYS A 98 -7.04 -4.20 15.25
CA LYS A 98 -7.03 -5.10 16.41
C LYS A 98 -5.85 -6.07 16.35
N GLU A 99 -5.62 -6.63 15.16
CA GLU A 99 -4.41 -7.37 14.80
C GLU A 99 -3.46 -6.48 13.99
N THR A 100 -2.17 -6.85 13.96
CA THR A 100 -1.16 -6.15 13.17
C THR A 100 -0.72 -6.99 11.97
N ILE A 101 -0.88 -6.42 10.77
CA ILE A 101 -0.25 -6.94 9.56
C ILE A 101 1.13 -6.31 9.45
N GLN A 102 2.17 -7.14 9.35
CA GLN A 102 3.54 -6.69 9.18
C GLN A 102 4.07 -7.16 7.84
N LEU A 103 4.48 -6.20 6.99
CA LEU A 103 5.15 -6.45 5.72
C LEU A 103 6.63 -6.11 5.86
N SER A 104 7.48 -7.05 5.49
CA SER A 104 8.94 -7.03 5.67
C SER A 104 9.65 -6.85 4.34
N ASN A 105 10.92 -6.42 4.41
CA ASN A 105 11.76 -6.17 3.23
C ASN A 105 11.15 -5.14 2.25
N VAL A 106 10.47 -4.14 2.79
CA VAL A 106 9.84 -3.06 2.01
C VAL A 106 10.90 -2.03 1.63
N MET A 107 11.07 -1.81 0.33
CA MET A 107 11.98 -0.80 -0.22
C MET A 107 11.26 0.52 -0.48
N VAL A 108 12.02 1.60 -0.58
CA VAL A 108 11.57 2.89 -1.14
C VAL A 108 12.45 3.20 -2.34
N GLY A 109 11.85 3.49 -3.50
CA GLY A 109 12.61 3.73 -4.74
C GLY A 109 11.71 4.11 -5.91
N GLU A 110 12.19 3.87 -7.13
CA GLU A 110 11.39 4.07 -8.35
C GLU A 110 10.53 2.85 -8.67
N ILE A 111 9.31 3.10 -9.13
CA ILE A 111 8.38 2.07 -9.60
C ILE A 111 8.10 2.31 -11.07
N TRP A 112 8.42 1.31 -11.89
CA TRP A 112 8.16 1.34 -13.33
C TRP A 112 7.07 0.33 -13.68
N VAL A 113 6.00 0.82 -14.29
CA VAL A 113 4.95 -0.04 -14.84
C VAL A 113 5.32 -0.41 -16.27
N CYS A 114 5.63 -1.69 -16.47
CA CYS A 114 5.98 -2.23 -17.78
C CYS A 114 4.77 -2.96 -18.36
N SER A 115 3.99 -2.28 -19.20
CA SER A 115 2.85 -2.88 -19.90
C SER A 115 3.05 -2.85 -21.42
N GLY A 116 2.39 -3.76 -22.12
CA GLY A 116 2.52 -3.87 -23.57
C GLY A 116 1.79 -5.08 -24.13
N GLN A 117 2.12 -5.43 -25.37
CA GLN A 117 1.66 -6.65 -26.04
C GLN A 117 2.51 -7.86 -25.63
N SER A 118 2.33 -8.99 -26.30
CA SER A 118 3.01 -10.27 -26.01
C SER A 118 4.54 -10.19 -25.84
N ASN A 119 5.22 -9.24 -26.50
CA ASN A 119 6.67 -9.06 -26.31
C ASN A 119 7.05 -8.59 -24.90
N MET A 120 6.14 -7.91 -24.18
CA MET A 120 6.35 -7.52 -22.80
C MET A 120 6.28 -8.73 -21.85
N GLU A 121 5.58 -9.80 -22.24
CA GLU A 121 5.52 -11.05 -21.48
C GLU A 121 6.71 -11.98 -21.77
N TRP A 122 7.56 -11.63 -22.74
CA TRP A 122 8.70 -12.46 -23.11
C TRP A 122 9.64 -12.68 -21.92
N GLY A 123 9.68 -13.91 -21.40
CA GLY A 123 10.50 -14.28 -20.25
C GLY A 123 12.00 -14.22 -20.51
N VAL A 124 12.80 -13.97 -19.46
CA VAL A 124 14.27 -14.02 -19.55
C VAL A 124 14.78 -15.39 -20.01
N ASN A 125 14.08 -16.48 -19.67
CA ASN A 125 14.39 -17.83 -20.14
C ASN A 125 14.35 -17.99 -21.67
N ASN A 126 13.65 -17.12 -22.38
CA ASN A 126 13.54 -17.11 -23.84
C ASN A 126 14.52 -16.13 -24.50
N SER A 127 15.44 -15.51 -23.74
CA SER A 127 16.45 -14.59 -24.27
C SER A 127 17.65 -15.37 -24.84
N ASN A 128 18.37 -14.77 -25.80
CA ASN A 128 19.52 -15.42 -26.46
C ASN A 128 20.61 -15.93 -25.49
N ASN A 129 20.83 -15.21 -24.38
CA ASN A 129 21.83 -15.54 -23.34
C ASN A 129 21.15 -15.91 -22.00
N ALA A 130 20.00 -16.60 -22.06
CA ALA A 130 19.18 -16.86 -20.88
C ALA A 130 19.96 -17.48 -19.70
N ARG A 131 20.85 -18.44 -19.96
CA ARG A 131 21.60 -19.12 -18.89
C ARG A 131 22.52 -18.16 -18.14
N GLU A 132 23.27 -17.36 -18.89
CA GLU A 132 24.20 -16.37 -18.37
C GLU A 132 23.46 -15.28 -17.60
N GLU A 133 22.35 -14.77 -18.16
CA GLU A 133 21.53 -13.73 -17.53
C GLU A 133 20.85 -14.21 -16.25
N ILE A 134 20.31 -15.43 -16.25
CA ILE A 134 19.71 -16.03 -15.05
C ILE A 134 20.78 -16.26 -13.97
N ALA A 135 21.97 -16.76 -14.34
CA ALA A 135 23.05 -17.00 -13.39
C ALA A 135 23.59 -15.70 -12.78
N ALA A 136 23.62 -14.60 -13.56
CA ALA A 136 24.08 -13.30 -13.12
C ALA A 136 23.01 -12.46 -12.39
N ALA A 137 21.74 -12.91 -12.37
CA ALA A 137 20.66 -12.19 -11.72
C ALA A 137 20.78 -12.29 -10.19
N ASP A 138 21.51 -11.35 -9.60
CA ASP A 138 21.62 -11.11 -8.16
C ASP A 138 21.51 -9.61 -7.90
N HIS A 139 20.27 -9.10 -8.01
CA HIS A 139 19.98 -7.69 -7.87
C HIS A 139 19.03 -7.48 -6.68
N PRO A 140 19.54 -7.56 -5.44
CA PRO A 140 18.71 -7.58 -4.23
C PRO A 140 18.02 -6.25 -3.94
N ASN A 141 18.19 -5.20 -4.77
CA ASN A 141 17.48 -3.93 -4.70
C ASN A 141 16.39 -3.79 -5.77
N ILE A 142 16.30 -4.72 -6.73
CA ILE A 142 15.23 -4.77 -7.73
C ILE A 142 14.11 -5.67 -7.21
N ARG A 143 12.87 -5.19 -7.32
CA ARG A 143 11.66 -5.91 -6.94
C ARG A 143 10.81 -6.19 -8.17
N LEU A 144 10.37 -7.45 -8.29
CA LEU A 144 9.62 -7.95 -9.42
C LEU A 144 8.18 -8.20 -8.97
N PHE A 145 7.22 -7.57 -9.65
CA PHE A 145 5.79 -7.83 -9.47
C PHE A 145 5.18 -8.17 -10.81
N HIS A 146 4.56 -9.35 -10.90
CA HIS A 146 3.95 -9.83 -12.13
C HIS A 146 2.45 -9.96 -11.94
N VAL A 147 1.70 -9.21 -12.74
CA VAL A 147 0.24 -9.27 -12.81
C VAL A 147 -0.14 -10.31 -13.86
N ASN A 148 -0.97 -11.27 -13.47
CA ASN A 148 -1.48 -12.30 -14.36
C ASN A 148 -2.42 -11.68 -15.41
N GLN A 149 -2.43 -12.25 -16.60
CA GLN A 149 -3.37 -11.83 -17.63
C GLN A 149 -4.81 -12.18 -17.23
N ALA A 150 -5.65 -11.16 -17.13
CA ALA A 150 -7.07 -11.31 -16.89
C ALA A 150 -7.85 -10.43 -17.87
N THR A 151 -8.89 -11.00 -18.48
CA THR A 151 -9.83 -10.23 -19.30
C THR A 151 -11.03 -9.86 -18.45
N SER A 152 -11.36 -8.57 -18.38
CA SER A 152 -12.59 -8.09 -17.75
C SER A 152 -13.23 -6.99 -18.59
N LEU A 153 -14.56 -6.98 -18.62
CA LEU A 153 -15.35 -5.90 -19.23
C LEU A 153 -15.65 -4.77 -18.25
N ASN A 154 -15.32 -4.97 -16.97
CA ASN A 154 -15.56 -4.01 -15.89
C ASN A 154 -14.25 -3.63 -15.21
N GLU A 155 -14.21 -2.43 -14.64
CA GLU A 155 -13.10 -2.01 -13.78
C GLU A 155 -12.91 -3.00 -12.62
N GLN A 156 -11.66 -3.27 -12.27
CA GLN A 156 -11.29 -4.16 -11.17
C GLN A 156 -10.68 -3.32 -10.04
N GLU A 157 -11.07 -3.62 -8.79
CA GLU A 157 -10.53 -2.94 -7.61
C GLU A 157 -9.13 -3.44 -7.21
N ASP A 158 -8.74 -4.62 -7.71
CA ASP A 158 -7.46 -5.28 -7.43
C ASP A 158 -7.00 -6.08 -8.66
N VAL A 159 -5.78 -6.60 -8.58
CA VAL A 159 -5.16 -7.42 -9.62
C VAL A 159 -5.00 -8.87 -9.17
N ASP A 160 -5.14 -9.80 -10.12
CA ASP A 160 -4.67 -11.17 -9.94
C ASP A 160 -3.15 -11.18 -10.14
N ALA A 161 -2.41 -11.37 -9.06
CA ALA A 161 -0.95 -11.35 -9.08
C ALA A 161 -0.39 -12.24 -7.98
N GLY A 162 0.86 -12.69 -8.18
CA GLY A 162 1.66 -13.23 -7.08
C GLY A 162 2.22 -12.13 -6.18
N ALA A 163 2.88 -12.52 -5.09
CA ALA A 163 3.64 -11.59 -4.27
C ALA A 163 4.83 -10.98 -5.03
N TRP A 164 5.30 -9.83 -4.53
CA TRP A 164 6.58 -9.28 -4.95
C TRP A 164 7.71 -10.28 -4.72
N LYS A 165 8.73 -10.24 -5.59
CA LYS A 165 9.92 -11.08 -5.48
C LYS A 165 11.19 -10.24 -5.59
N VAL A 166 12.18 -10.55 -4.77
CA VAL A 166 13.54 -10.03 -4.95
C VAL A 166 14.11 -10.60 -6.25
N CYS A 167 14.74 -9.75 -7.06
CA CYS A 167 15.39 -10.19 -8.31
C CYS A 167 16.58 -11.11 -8.03
N SER A 168 16.38 -12.40 -8.30
CA SER A 168 17.36 -13.46 -8.14
C SER A 168 17.31 -14.44 -9.33
N SER A 169 18.32 -15.30 -9.44
CA SER A 169 18.36 -16.40 -10.40
C SER A 169 17.14 -17.32 -10.34
N SER A 170 16.45 -17.40 -9.20
CA SER A 170 15.24 -18.21 -9.03
C SER A 170 13.95 -17.51 -9.48
N SER A 171 13.89 -16.17 -9.38
CA SER A 171 12.68 -15.40 -9.67
C SER A 171 12.63 -14.85 -11.08
N ILE A 172 13.80 -14.63 -11.70
CA ILE A 172 13.92 -13.98 -12.99
C ILE A 172 13.52 -14.81 -14.22
N PRO A 173 13.64 -16.17 -14.26
CA PRO A 173 13.50 -16.91 -15.52
C PRO A 173 12.19 -16.66 -16.27
N SER A 174 11.07 -16.52 -15.54
CA SER A 174 9.75 -16.28 -16.11
C SER A 174 9.32 -14.81 -16.09
N PHE A 175 10.15 -13.89 -15.58
CA PHE A 175 9.83 -12.48 -15.55
C PHE A 175 10.14 -11.82 -16.90
N SER A 176 9.43 -10.74 -17.22
CA SER A 176 9.62 -9.96 -18.44
C SER A 176 11.09 -9.58 -18.65
N ALA A 177 11.68 -10.05 -19.75
CA ALA A 177 13.03 -9.71 -20.14
C ALA A 177 13.17 -8.21 -20.40
N VAL A 178 12.18 -7.59 -21.05
CA VAL A 178 12.18 -6.15 -21.32
C VAL A 178 12.20 -5.35 -20.03
N ALA A 179 11.32 -5.67 -19.08
CA ALA A 179 11.27 -4.99 -17.79
C ALA A 179 12.55 -5.22 -16.97
N TYR A 180 13.07 -6.45 -16.97
CA TYR A 180 14.32 -6.79 -16.30
C TYR A 180 15.51 -5.97 -16.81
N PHE A 181 15.74 -5.96 -18.13
CA PHE A 181 16.88 -5.24 -18.71
C PHE A 181 16.74 -3.72 -18.59
N PHE A 182 15.52 -3.20 -18.55
CA PHE A 182 15.27 -1.78 -18.30
C PHE A 182 15.58 -1.38 -16.85
N GLY A 183 15.21 -2.22 -15.88
CA GLY A 183 15.36 -1.92 -14.45
C GLY A 183 16.76 -2.21 -13.88
N ARG A 184 17.63 -2.86 -14.65
CA ARG A 184 19.00 -3.22 -14.26
C ARG A 184 19.98 -2.05 -14.41
#